data_AF-A0A935FHA0-F1
#
_entry.id   AF-A0A935FHA0-F1
#
_cell.length_a   1.000
_cell.length_b   1.000
_cell.length_c   1.000
_cell.angle_alpha   90.00
_cell.angle_beta   90.00
_cell.angle_gamma   90.00
#
_symmetry.space_group_name_H-M   'P 1'
#
loop_
_entity.id
_entity.type
_entity.pdbx_description
1 polymer ?
#
loop_
_entity_poly.entity_id
_entity_poly.type
_entity_poly.pdbx_seq_one_letter_code
_entity_poly.pdbx_strand_id
1 'polypeptide(L)'
;MGDDDDRCPDRAARTADGCPADADGDGVGDASDRCPTAAETPNGFQDDDGCPDTLPRAITRFTGVIRGITFELSSARIARASAPQLDAAVKVLLAYPTLRLRIRGHTDSTGTRQANLTLSRERAEAVRDYLSQHGVAADRLVAEGVGSEEPVALNVTPRGRSRNRRIEFRIEVSR
;
A
#
# COMPACT_ATOMS: atom_id res chain seq x y z
N MET A 1 -16.29 41.00 8.41
CA MET A 1 -15.64 39.77 7.94
C MET A 1 -16.08 38.73 8.93
N GLY A 2 -17.03 37.89 8.52
CA GLY A 2 -17.69 36.94 9.41
C GLY A 2 -16.85 35.68 9.55
N ASP A 3 -17.01 34.99 10.66
CA ASP A 3 -16.30 33.76 11.03
C ASP A 3 -16.61 32.55 10.08
N ASP A 4 -17.35 32.76 8.99
CA ASP A 4 -17.74 31.74 8.00
C ASP A 4 -16.75 31.60 6.82
N ASP A 5 -15.75 32.50 6.70
CA ASP A 5 -14.77 32.48 5.59
C ASP A 5 -13.45 31.77 5.95
N ASP A 6 -13.34 31.18 7.15
CA ASP A 6 -12.15 30.41 7.55
C ASP A 6 -12.16 29.03 6.87
N ARG A 7 -11.26 28.86 5.91
CA ARG A 7 -11.09 27.59 5.19
C ARG A 7 -10.36 26.52 6.02
N CYS A 8 -9.77 26.91 7.15
CA CYS A 8 -8.96 26.08 8.02
C CYS A 8 -9.32 26.30 9.51
N PRO A 9 -10.58 26.06 9.93
CA PRO A 9 -11.08 26.41 11.27
C PRO A 9 -10.35 25.72 12.43
N ASP A 10 -9.65 24.61 12.15
CA ASP A 10 -8.89 23.82 13.13
C ASP A 10 -7.40 24.20 13.20
N ARG A 11 -6.92 25.20 12.43
CA ARG A 11 -5.50 25.58 12.37
C ARG A 11 -5.28 27.07 12.69
N ALA A 12 -4.10 27.42 13.20
CA ALA A 12 -3.77 28.80 13.52
C ALA A 12 -3.53 29.63 12.23
N ALA A 13 -4.47 30.52 11.91
CA ALA A 13 -4.45 31.39 10.74
C ALA A 13 -3.23 32.33 10.69
N ARG A 14 -2.63 32.49 9.50
CA ARG A 14 -1.61 33.51 9.19
C ARG A 14 -1.87 34.28 7.90
N THR A 15 -2.81 33.82 7.06
CA THR A 15 -3.20 34.45 5.80
C THR A 15 -4.63 35.01 5.86
N ALA A 16 -5.05 35.73 4.81
CA ALA A 16 -6.34 36.40 4.76
C ALA A 16 -7.55 35.45 4.65
N ASP A 17 -7.33 34.19 4.30
CA ASP A 17 -8.33 33.12 4.15
C ASP A 17 -8.44 32.19 5.38
N GLY A 18 -7.87 32.58 6.52
CA GLY A 18 -7.97 31.83 7.77
C GLY A 18 -7.01 30.64 7.87
N CYS A 19 -6.26 30.33 6.82
CA CYS A 19 -5.30 29.23 6.83
C CYS A 19 -3.91 29.65 7.34
N PRO A 20 -3.08 28.69 7.82
CA PRO A 20 -1.65 28.90 7.93
C PRO A 20 -1.04 29.26 6.56
N ALA A 21 0.06 30.01 6.56
CA ALA A 21 0.83 30.21 5.34
C ALA A 21 1.35 28.84 4.84
N ASP A 22 1.23 28.62 3.53
CA ASP A 22 1.59 27.40 2.80
C ASP A 22 2.05 27.89 1.41
N ALA A 23 3.35 28.10 1.24
CA ALA A 23 3.88 28.86 0.11
C ALA A 23 3.97 28.05 -1.20
N ASP A 24 4.02 26.73 -1.12
CA ASP A 24 4.02 25.84 -2.28
C ASP A 24 2.68 25.10 -2.49
N GLY A 25 1.76 25.21 -1.54
CA GLY A 25 0.36 24.79 -1.68
C GLY A 25 0.18 23.28 -1.58
N ASP A 26 1.05 22.57 -0.87
CA ASP A 26 0.99 21.12 -0.73
C ASP A 26 0.07 20.65 0.42
N GLY A 27 -0.45 21.58 1.22
CA GLY A 27 -1.36 21.32 2.34
C GLY A 27 -0.67 21.22 3.72
N VAL A 28 0.66 21.30 3.77
CA VAL A 28 1.46 21.44 4.97
C VAL A 28 1.82 22.92 5.15
N GLY A 29 1.44 23.53 6.28
CA GLY A 29 1.75 24.94 6.49
C GLY A 29 3.25 25.17 6.74
N ASP A 30 3.80 26.29 6.27
CA ASP A 30 5.22 26.70 6.32
C ASP A 30 5.90 26.49 7.69
N ALA A 31 5.14 26.55 8.78
CA ALA A 31 5.66 26.38 10.14
C ALA A 31 5.88 24.91 10.55
N SER A 32 5.20 23.98 9.87
CA SER A 32 5.31 22.52 10.05
C SER A 32 5.98 21.85 8.86
N ASP A 33 6.14 22.57 7.75
CA ASP A 33 6.80 22.15 6.53
C ASP A 33 8.34 22.27 6.66
N ARG A 34 9.06 21.21 6.30
CA ARG A 34 10.53 21.19 6.26
C ARG A 34 11.10 21.76 4.97
N CYS A 35 10.33 21.80 3.90
CA CYS A 35 10.67 22.36 2.60
C CYS A 35 9.62 23.40 2.15
N PRO A 36 9.46 24.56 2.82
CA PRO A 36 8.34 25.52 2.63
C PRO A 36 8.17 26.17 1.25
N THR A 37 8.90 25.73 0.23
CA THR A 37 8.87 26.30 -1.12
C THR A 37 8.92 25.21 -2.20
N ALA A 38 8.89 23.94 -1.80
CA ALA A 38 8.95 22.80 -2.68
C ALA A 38 7.89 21.79 -2.24
N ALA A 39 6.82 21.70 -3.02
CA ALA A 39 5.68 20.87 -2.69
C ALA A 39 6.06 19.39 -2.49
N GLU A 40 5.45 18.78 -1.47
CA GLU A 40 5.46 17.36 -1.16
C GLU A 40 5.13 16.48 -2.39
N THR A 41 5.70 15.28 -2.42
CA THR A 41 5.41 14.27 -3.44
C THR A 41 4.67 13.09 -2.80
N PRO A 42 3.31 13.12 -2.73
CA PRO A 42 2.53 12.12 -2.03
C PRO A 42 2.69 10.75 -2.69
N ASN A 43 3.51 9.90 -2.08
CA ASN A 43 3.88 8.61 -2.62
C ASN A 43 3.81 7.47 -1.58
N GLY A 44 3.30 7.79 -0.38
CA GLY A 44 3.14 6.89 0.75
C GLY A 44 4.42 6.69 1.54
N PHE A 45 5.39 7.60 1.39
CA PHE A 45 6.66 7.63 2.12
C PHE A 45 6.95 9.08 2.48
N GLN A 46 7.11 9.33 3.78
CA GLN A 46 7.34 10.65 4.39
C GLN A 46 6.39 11.80 3.99
N ASP A 47 5.24 11.48 3.39
CA ASP A 47 4.16 12.43 3.02
C ASP A 47 3.68 13.43 4.12
N ASP A 48 4.14 13.32 5.37
CA ASP A 48 3.76 14.21 6.49
C ASP A 48 4.77 15.34 6.75
N ASP A 49 5.91 15.39 6.04
CA ASP A 49 7.00 16.33 6.33
C ASP A 49 7.14 17.54 5.38
N GLY A 50 6.31 17.59 4.34
CA GLY A 50 6.21 18.72 3.39
C GLY A 50 7.35 18.78 2.39
N CYS A 51 8.16 17.71 2.26
CA CYS A 51 9.32 17.70 1.39
C CYS A 51 9.18 16.68 0.25
N PRO A 52 9.46 17.07 -1.00
CA PRO A 52 9.43 16.14 -2.11
C PRO A 52 10.49 15.06 -1.93
N ASP A 53 10.03 13.81 -1.86
CA ASP A 53 10.90 12.66 -1.74
C ASP A 53 10.72 11.62 -2.84
N THR A 54 11.52 10.55 -2.77
CA THR A 54 11.36 9.40 -3.64
C THR A 54 11.50 8.11 -2.84
N LEU A 55 10.74 7.09 -3.25
CA LEU A 55 10.81 5.78 -2.63
C LEU A 55 12.22 5.17 -2.68
N PRO A 56 12.82 4.82 -1.52
CA PRO A 56 14.06 4.07 -1.47
C PRO A 56 14.04 2.81 -2.34
N ARG A 57 15.21 2.44 -2.89
CA ARG A 57 15.38 1.22 -3.70
C ARG A 57 14.94 -0.06 -2.99
N ALA A 58 15.02 -0.09 -1.67
CA ALA A 58 14.55 -1.21 -0.86
C ALA A 58 13.02 -1.39 -0.96
N ILE A 59 12.28 -0.29 -1.01
CA ILE A 59 10.82 -0.28 -1.14
C ILE A 59 10.42 -0.58 -2.59
N THR A 60 11.01 0.09 -3.57
CA THR A 60 10.61 -0.07 -4.99
C THR A 60 10.85 -1.47 -5.55
N ARG A 61 11.80 -2.24 -5.01
CA ARG A 61 11.99 -3.67 -5.34
C ARG A 61 10.90 -4.57 -4.78
N PHE A 62 10.17 -4.06 -3.81
CA PHE A 62 9.20 -4.79 -2.99
C PHE A 62 7.76 -4.33 -3.24
N THR A 63 7.55 -3.40 -4.18
CA THR A 63 6.22 -3.01 -4.67
C THR A 63 5.91 -3.71 -6.01
N GLY A 64 4.62 -3.87 -6.30
CA GLY A 64 4.12 -4.60 -7.46
C GLY A 64 4.01 -6.10 -7.22
N VAL A 65 4.17 -6.90 -8.28
CA VAL A 65 3.98 -8.36 -8.23
C VAL A 65 5.16 -9.05 -7.56
N ILE A 66 4.89 -9.72 -6.45
CA ILE A 66 5.92 -10.41 -5.67
C ILE A 66 6.04 -11.85 -6.12
N ARG A 67 7.14 -12.14 -6.82
CA ARG A 67 7.45 -13.48 -7.28
C ARG A 67 7.95 -14.34 -6.12
N GLY A 68 7.47 -15.57 -6.04
CA GLY A 68 7.91 -16.55 -5.06
C GLY A 68 6.94 -16.76 -3.90
N ILE A 69 5.95 -15.89 -3.72
CA ILE A 69 4.84 -16.16 -2.79
C ILE A 69 3.87 -17.11 -3.48
N THR A 70 3.75 -18.31 -2.92
CA THR A 70 2.94 -19.41 -3.46
C THR A 70 2.09 -20.05 -2.37
N PHE A 71 1.02 -20.72 -2.79
CA PHE A 71 0.03 -21.34 -1.91
C PHE A 71 -0.17 -22.81 -2.27
N GLU A 72 -0.60 -23.60 -1.28
CA GLU A 72 -1.07 -24.97 -1.53
C GLU A 72 -2.27 -24.98 -2.49
N LEU A 73 -2.49 -26.09 -3.20
CA LEU A 73 -3.51 -26.21 -4.23
C LEU A 73 -4.90 -25.90 -3.65
N SER A 74 -5.63 -24.99 -4.31
CA SER A 74 -6.98 -24.55 -3.89
C SER A 74 -7.06 -24.08 -2.43
N SER A 75 -5.96 -23.57 -1.88
CA SER A 75 -5.87 -23.15 -0.49
C SER A 75 -5.30 -21.73 -0.36
N ALA A 76 -5.53 -21.13 0.81
CA ALA A 76 -4.89 -19.91 1.29
C ALA A 76 -3.65 -20.19 2.16
N ARG A 77 -3.30 -21.46 2.38
CA ARG A 77 -2.10 -21.84 3.12
C ARG A 77 -0.84 -21.51 2.33
N ILE A 78 -0.02 -20.64 2.88
CA ILE A 78 1.26 -20.22 2.31
C ILE A 78 2.22 -21.42 2.27
N ALA A 79 2.81 -21.67 1.11
CA ALA A 79 3.82 -22.71 0.95
C ALA A 79 5.13 -22.29 1.64
N ARG A 80 5.80 -23.23 2.30
CA ARG A 80 7.08 -22.98 3.02
C ARG A 80 8.16 -22.33 2.14
N ALA A 81 8.16 -22.64 0.84
CA ALA A 81 9.09 -22.05 -0.13
C ALA A 81 8.94 -20.51 -0.28
N SER A 82 7.84 -19.94 0.20
CA SER A 82 7.57 -18.49 0.16
C SER A 82 8.22 -17.72 1.31
N ALA A 83 8.70 -18.41 2.35
CA ALA A 83 9.24 -17.78 3.55
C ALA A 83 10.37 -16.78 3.24
N PRO A 84 11.37 -17.07 2.38
CA PRO A 84 12.44 -16.11 2.10
C PRO A 84 11.95 -14.76 1.54
N GLN A 85 10.91 -14.80 0.70
CA GLN A 85 10.31 -13.61 0.12
C GLN A 85 9.50 -12.81 1.14
N LEU A 86 8.77 -13.51 2.02
CA LEU A 86 8.02 -12.88 3.10
C LEU A 86 8.94 -12.35 4.21
N ASP A 87 10.06 -13.01 4.49
CA ASP A 87 11.03 -12.49 5.47
C ASP A 87 11.75 -11.25 4.94
N ALA A 88 12.01 -11.19 3.63
CA ALA A 88 12.51 -9.99 2.97
C ALA A 88 11.49 -8.83 3.08
N ALA A 89 10.19 -9.12 2.95
CA ALA A 89 9.12 -8.16 3.19
C ALA A 89 9.17 -7.57 4.59
N VAL A 90 9.21 -8.45 5.60
CA VAL A 90 9.23 -8.08 7.01
C VAL A 90 10.40 -7.14 7.28
N LYS A 91 11.61 -7.47 6.79
CA LYS A 91 12.80 -6.62 6.97
C LYS A 91 12.60 -5.21 6.43
N VAL A 92 11.98 -5.05 5.26
CA VAL A 92 11.70 -3.73 4.68
C VAL A 92 10.66 -3.00 5.54
N LEU A 93 9.55 -3.65 5.88
CA LEU A 93 8.46 -3.02 6.65
C LEU A 93 8.87 -2.63 8.08
N LEU A 94 9.81 -3.36 8.68
CA LEU A 94 10.41 -3.00 9.97
C LEU A 94 11.43 -1.85 9.85
N ALA A 95 12.17 -1.78 8.74
CA ALA A 95 13.11 -0.68 8.49
C ALA A 95 12.42 0.66 8.19
N TYR A 96 11.18 0.63 7.71
CA TYR A 96 10.40 1.82 7.37
C TYR A 96 9.04 1.78 8.09
N PRO A 97 8.97 2.22 9.36
CA PRO A 97 7.81 2.03 10.23
C PRO A 97 6.58 2.85 9.82
N THR A 98 6.76 3.92 9.03
CA THR A 98 5.67 4.76 8.53
C THR A 98 4.98 4.18 7.30
N LEU A 99 5.61 3.23 6.59
CA LEU A 99 5.02 2.66 5.39
C LEU A 99 3.77 1.84 5.71
N ARG A 100 2.71 2.09 4.94
CA ARG A 100 1.48 1.32 4.94
C ARG A 100 1.38 0.52 3.65
N LEU A 101 0.93 -0.72 3.74
CA LEU A 101 0.95 -1.68 2.65
C LEU A 101 -0.43 -2.26 2.41
N ARG A 102 -0.88 -2.19 1.16
CA ARG A 102 -2.01 -2.95 0.65
C ARG A 102 -1.53 -4.22 -0.06
N ILE A 103 -2.03 -5.34 0.42
CA ILE A 103 -1.74 -6.69 -0.04
C ILE A 103 -2.91 -7.14 -0.88
N ARG A 104 -2.70 -7.25 -2.19
CA ARG A 104 -3.74 -7.60 -3.15
C ARG A 104 -3.57 -9.05 -3.59
N GLY A 105 -4.58 -9.86 -3.32
CA GLY A 105 -4.67 -11.23 -3.78
C GLY A 105 -5.34 -11.32 -5.14
N HIS A 106 -4.82 -12.17 -6.01
CA HIS A 106 -5.38 -12.42 -7.33
C HIS A 106 -5.51 -13.92 -7.60
N THR A 107 -6.52 -14.31 -8.37
CA THR A 107 -6.73 -15.68 -8.85
C THR A 107 -6.69 -15.72 -10.38
N ASP A 108 -6.71 -16.93 -10.92
CA ASP A 108 -7.11 -17.10 -12.33
C ASP A 108 -8.65 -17.13 -12.44
N SER A 109 -9.16 -17.20 -13.67
CA SER A 109 -10.60 -17.17 -13.95
C SER A 109 -11.30 -18.53 -13.81
N THR A 110 -10.65 -19.54 -13.23
CA THR A 110 -11.28 -20.84 -12.97
C THR A 110 -12.22 -20.72 -11.77
N GLY A 111 -13.40 -21.32 -11.84
CA GLY A 111 -14.39 -21.24 -10.76
C GLY A 111 -15.28 -19.99 -10.84
N THR A 112 -16.09 -19.77 -9.81
CA THR A 112 -17.03 -18.64 -9.77
C THR A 112 -16.33 -17.36 -9.33
N ARG A 113 -16.88 -16.21 -9.75
CA ARG A 113 -16.39 -14.88 -9.33
C ARG A 113 -16.32 -14.78 -7.80
N GLN A 114 -17.40 -15.17 -7.11
CA GLN A 114 -17.47 -15.10 -5.65
C GLN A 114 -16.40 -15.97 -4.98
N ALA A 115 -16.19 -17.20 -5.47
CA ALA A 115 -15.15 -18.09 -4.93
C ALA A 115 -13.75 -17.49 -5.14
N ASN A 116 -13.50 -16.87 -6.29
CA ASN A 116 -12.24 -16.20 -6.59
C ASN A 116 -12.00 -14.96 -5.71
N LEU A 117 -13.02 -14.14 -5.47
CA LEU A 117 -12.95 -13.00 -4.54
C LEU A 117 -12.66 -13.46 -3.10
N THR A 118 -13.36 -14.50 -2.64
CA THR A 118 -13.11 -15.08 -1.31
C THR A 118 -11.68 -15.62 -1.20
N LEU A 119 -11.26 -16.49 -2.12
CA LEU A 119 -9.95 -17.13 -2.08
C LEU A 119 -8.79 -16.13 -2.20
N SER A 120 -8.94 -15.12 -3.07
CA SER A 120 -7.93 -14.07 -3.18
C SER A 120 -7.80 -13.25 -1.90
N ARG A 121 -8.93 -12.90 -1.26
CA ARG A 121 -8.92 -12.21 0.03
C ARG A 121 -8.26 -13.05 1.12
N GLU A 122 -8.65 -14.31 1.27
CA GLU A 122 -8.06 -15.22 2.27
C GLU A 122 -6.54 -15.36 2.08
N ARG A 123 -6.07 -15.40 0.82
CA ARG A 123 -4.63 -15.42 0.51
C ARG A 123 -3.93 -14.13 0.89
N ALA A 124 -4.55 -12.98 0.63
CA ALA A 124 -4.02 -11.68 1.04
C ALA A 124 -3.96 -11.57 2.57
N GLU A 125 -4.99 -12.06 3.26
CA GLU A 125 -5.06 -12.12 4.73
C GLU A 125 -3.99 -13.05 5.30
N ALA A 126 -3.77 -14.23 4.71
CA ALA A 126 -2.70 -15.12 5.14
C ALA A 126 -1.32 -14.45 5.05
N VAL A 127 -1.08 -13.64 4.01
CA VAL A 127 0.17 -12.87 3.87
C VAL A 127 0.23 -11.75 4.89
N ARG A 128 -0.85 -11.00 5.10
CA ARG A 128 -0.96 -9.97 6.15
C ARG A 128 -0.62 -10.57 7.52
N ASP A 129 -1.22 -11.70 7.85
CA ASP A 129 -1.07 -12.36 9.13
C ASP A 129 0.36 -12.87 9.32
N TYR A 130 0.99 -13.39 8.27
CA TYR A 130 2.41 -13.72 8.31
C TYR A 130 3.27 -12.51 8.67
N LEU A 131 3.08 -11.37 7.97
CA LEU A 131 3.86 -10.16 8.23
C LEU A 131 3.64 -9.64 9.66
N SER A 132 2.38 -9.68 10.12
CA SER A 132 1.99 -9.25 11.46
C SER A 132 2.62 -10.11 12.56
N GLN A 133 2.58 -11.44 12.40
CA GLN A 133 3.22 -12.39 13.32
C GLN A 133 4.74 -12.19 13.44
N HIS A 134 5.37 -11.57 12.44
CA HIS A 134 6.80 -11.26 12.42
C HIS A 134 7.11 -9.79 12.81
N GLY A 135 6.15 -9.09 13.41
CA GLY A 135 6.36 -7.81 14.08
C GLY A 135 5.92 -6.57 13.30
N VAL A 136 5.31 -6.72 12.12
CA VAL A 136 4.73 -5.57 11.39
C VAL A 136 3.37 -5.21 11.99
N ALA A 137 3.15 -3.96 12.39
CA ALA A 137 1.87 -3.57 12.99
C ALA A 137 0.68 -3.78 12.01
N ALA A 138 -0.41 -4.36 12.52
CA ALA A 138 -1.53 -4.81 11.68
C ALA A 138 -2.33 -3.66 11.03
N ASP A 139 -2.38 -2.51 11.68
CA ASP A 139 -3.00 -1.26 11.20
C ASP A 139 -2.29 -0.64 9.99
N ARG A 140 -1.04 -1.05 9.75
CA ARG A 140 -0.26 -0.72 8.55
C ARG A 140 -0.56 -1.64 7.36
N LEU A 141 -1.31 -2.72 7.56
CA LEU A 141 -1.48 -3.76 6.55
C LEU A 141 -2.96 -3.93 6.17
N VAL A 142 -3.27 -3.70 4.90
CA VAL A 142 -4.62 -3.89 4.34
C VAL A 142 -4.60 -5.10 3.42
N ALA A 143 -5.49 -6.07 3.66
CA ALA A 143 -5.66 -7.22 2.77
C ALA A 143 -6.88 -7.00 1.85
N GLU A 144 -6.67 -7.15 0.54
CA GLU A 144 -7.69 -6.95 -0.49
C GLU A 144 -7.75 -8.17 -1.42
N GLY A 145 -8.95 -8.73 -1.63
CA GLY A 145 -9.19 -9.78 -2.61
C GLY A 145 -9.74 -9.22 -3.92
N VAL A 146 -8.95 -9.31 -4.98
CA VAL A 146 -9.30 -8.80 -6.33
C VAL A 146 -9.96 -9.90 -7.18
N GLY A 147 -9.82 -11.15 -6.78
CA GLY A 147 -10.28 -12.30 -7.55
C GLY A 147 -9.59 -12.37 -8.91
N SER A 148 -10.37 -12.57 -9.96
CA SER A 148 -9.88 -12.72 -11.33
C SER A 148 -10.08 -11.46 -12.20
N GLU A 149 -10.40 -10.32 -11.58
CA GLU A 149 -10.88 -9.11 -12.28
C GLU A 149 -9.73 -8.31 -12.92
N GLU A 150 -8.51 -8.47 -12.42
CA GLU A 150 -7.31 -7.80 -12.94
C GLU A 150 -6.25 -8.82 -13.42
N PRO A 151 -6.49 -9.51 -14.54
CA PRO A 151 -5.52 -10.46 -15.09
C PRO A 151 -4.31 -9.75 -15.70
N VAL A 152 -3.12 -10.28 -15.43
CA VAL A 152 -1.85 -9.84 -16.06
C VAL A 152 -1.44 -10.72 -17.25
N ALA A 153 -2.19 -11.80 -17.48
CA ALA A 153 -2.02 -12.70 -18.61
C ALA A 153 -3.35 -13.35 -18.99
N LEU A 154 -3.42 -13.91 -20.21
CA LEU A 154 -4.59 -14.63 -20.68
C LEU A 154 -4.86 -15.89 -19.83
N ASN A 155 -6.10 -16.08 -19.37
CA ASN A 155 -6.50 -17.25 -18.57
C ASN A 155 -6.65 -18.56 -19.38
N VAL A 156 -6.48 -18.50 -20.70
CA VAL A 156 -6.62 -19.66 -21.60
C VAL A 156 -5.51 -20.68 -21.35
N THR A 157 -4.27 -20.23 -21.11
CA THR A 157 -3.12 -21.12 -20.96
C THR A 157 -2.80 -21.41 -19.48
N PRO A 158 -2.29 -22.61 -19.14
CA PRO A 158 -1.81 -22.90 -17.78
C PRO A 158 -0.78 -21.90 -17.28
N ARG A 159 0.13 -21.46 -18.18
CA ARG A 159 1.15 -20.46 -17.88
C ARG A 159 0.53 -19.10 -17.55
N GLY A 160 -0.47 -18.66 -18.30
CA GLY A 160 -1.17 -17.40 -18.05
C GLY A 160 -1.96 -17.43 -16.73
N ARG A 161 -2.70 -18.51 -16.46
CA ARG A 161 -3.37 -18.70 -15.16
C ARG A 161 -2.40 -18.66 -13.99
N SER A 162 -1.23 -19.30 -14.13
CA SER A 162 -0.20 -19.24 -13.10
C SER A 162 0.36 -17.84 -12.84
N ARG A 163 0.34 -16.94 -13.83
CA ARG A 163 0.73 -15.54 -13.63
C ARG A 163 -0.37 -14.73 -12.95
N ASN A 164 -1.62 -15.08 -13.17
CA ASN A 164 -2.77 -14.40 -12.54
C ASN A 164 -2.94 -14.78 -11.08
N ARG A 165 -2.60 -16.02 -10.70
CA ARG A 165 -2.49 -16.45 -9.29
C ARG A 165 -1.25 -15.83 -8.63
N ARG A 166 -1.40 -14.62 -8.09
CA ARG A 166 -0.28 -13.83 -7.57
C ARG A 166 -0.68 -13.01 -6.35
N ILE A 167 0.34 -12.55 -5.63
CA ILE A 167 0.25 -11.49 -4.63
C ILE A 167 0.91 -10.24 -5.18
N GLU A 168 0.28 -9.11 -4.94
CA GLU A 168 0.79 -7.80 -5.30
C GLU A 168 0.81 -6.90 -4.06
N PHE A 169 1.92 -6.19 -3.89
CA PHE A 169 2.09 -5.20 -2.83
C PHE A 169 1.99 -3.80 -3.41
N ARG A 170 1.12 -2.99 -2.83
CA ARG A 170 0.95 -1.58 -3.15
C ARG A 170 1.17 -0.77 -1.89
N ILE A 171 1.86 0.35 -2.04
CA ILE A 171 1.96 1.32 -0.96
C ILE A 171 0.59 1.98 -0.83
N GLU A 172 0.12 2.08 0.40
CA GLU A 172 -1.07 2.86 0.72
C GLU A 172 -0.61 4.31 0.93
N VAL A 173 -1.02 5.20 0.01
CA VAL A 173 -0.77 6.64 0.15
C VAL A 173 -1.85 7.20 1.08
N SER A 174 -1.43 7.84 2.16
CA SER A 174 -2.34 8.54 3.07
C SER A 174 -3.02 9.67 2.27
N ARG A 175 -4.35 9.69 2.26
CA ARG A 175 -5.13 10.80 1.70
C ARG A 175 -5.69 11.65 2.83
#